data_AF-A0A226DNY6-F1
#
_entry.id   AF-A0A226DNY6-F1
#
_cell.length_a   1.000
_cell.length_b   1.000
_cell.length_c   1.000
_cell.angle_alpha   90.00
_cell.angle_beta   90.00
_cell.angle_gamma   90.00
#
_symmetry.space_group_name_H-M   'P 1'
#
loop_
_entity.id
_entity.type
_entity.pdbx_description
1 polymer ?
#
loop_
_entity_poly.entity_id
_entity_poly.type
_entity_poly.pdbx_seq_one_letter_code
_entity_poly.pdbx_strand_id
1 'polypeptide(L)'
;MFASVLAAGLDNLSTRNNSNSKISGDNSSGKVEGNSNTKLYTDKSILNILENSNCNLNFVNVSAKLTNSSNSDVTWKNGDLMVDNCSNSQLRGDPDDGKCSFNSNSNLKFSGKGTISCEFRNNSNTDASLPEGGIVKAIGNSNLKINGGSQNLVVEDTKNLHIRSTPFKNRFQVVQQGKWFSWLPSFGQQPSCENEANNLRYELDYAKTGKIIRSKYLAGDFSFDLTHSRDEVQVQLGSGGNLRDVRIDKVSGKSVIVTGTGADGSRQELEIQGPNTVSVKDDGRTVLISLCDQAGL
;
A
#
# COMPACT_ATOMS: atom_id res chain seq x y z
N MET A 1 -32.42 26.05 4.46
CA MET A 1 -32.47 26.51 3.06
C MET A 1 -31.67 25.50 2.23
N PHE A 2 -32.33 24.74 1.34
CA PHE A 2 -31.64 23.78 0.46
C PHE A 2 -31.26 24.51 -0.83
N ALA A 3 -29.97 24.59 -1.15
CA ALA A 3 -29.54 25.07 -2.46
C ALA A 3 -29.46 23.86 -3.40
N SER A 4 -30.54 23.57 -4.13
CA SER A 4 -30.49 22.63 -5.25
C SER A 4 -29.93 23.37 -6.45
N VAL A 5 -28.66 23.11 -6.79
CA VAL A 5 -28.08 23.60 -8.04
C VAL A 5 -28.17 22.46 -9.04
N LEU A 6 -29.20 22.49 -9.89
CA LEU A 6 -29.32 21.58 -11.03
C LEU A 6 -28.50 22.19 -12.19
N ALA A 7 -27.21 21.86 -12.25
CA ALA A 7 -26.33 22.32 -13.32
C ALA A 7 -26.41 21.34 -14.50
N ALA A 8 -27.54 21.33 -15.21
CA ALA A 8 -27.64 20.63 -16.47
C ALA A 8 -26.78 21.36 -17.52
N GLY A 9 -25.67 20.73 -17.95
CA GLY A 9 -24.92 21.11 -19.14
C GLY A 9 -24.11 22.41 -19.07
N LEU A 10 -23.46 22.70 -17.94
CA LEU A 10 -22.53 23.84 -17.86
C LEU A 10 -21.10 23.39 -18.14
N ASP A 11 -20.45 24.06 -19.09
CA ASP A 11 -19.01 23.96 -19.35
C ASP A 11 -18.17 24.22 -18.08
N ASN A 12 -18.73 24.94 -17.09
CA ASN A 12 -18.08 25.26 -15.82
C ASN A 12 -19.06 25.24 -14.61
N LEU A 13 -18.95 24.23 -13.75
CA LEU A 13 -19.66 24.11 -12.48
C LEU A 13 -18.93 24.95 -11.40
N SER A 14 -19.63 25.89 -10.74
CA SER A 14 -19.07 26.63 -9.61
C SER A 14 -20.08 26.70 -8.46
N THR A 15 -19.75 26.10 -7.33
CA THR A 15 -20.59 26.17 -6.11
C THR A 15 -19.75 26.51 -4.90
N ARG A 16 -20.17 27.49 -4.09
CA ARG A 16 -19.40 27.96 -2.93
C ARG A 16 -20.25 28.15 -1.66
N ASN A 17 -19.73 27.71 -0.51
CA ASN A 17 -20.22 28.03 0.84
C ASN A 17 -21.69 27.66 1.13
N ASN A 18 -22.16 26.52 0.62
CA ASN A 18 -23.51 26.04 0.88
C ASN A 18 -23.54 25.03 2.03
N SER A 19 -24.61 25.04 2.84
CA SER A 19 -24.75 24.14 3.99
C SER A 19 -25.51 22.85 3.71
N ASN A 20 -26.22 22.79 2.57
CA ASN A 20 -26.92 21.63 2.05
C ASN A 20 -27.04 21.80 0.53
N SER A 21 -26.24 21.05 -0.21
CA SER A 21 -26.24 21.11 -1.67
C SER A 21 -26.53 19.75 -2.27
N LYS A 22 -27.40 19.75 -3.28
CA LYS A 22 -27.51 18.66 -4.24
C LYS A 22 -27.10 19.22 -5.58
N ILE A 23 -26.01 18.70 -6.11
CA ILE A 23 -25.40 19.14 -7.36
C ILE A 23 -25.40 17.95 -8.31
N SER A 24 -25.84 18.17 -9.54
CA SER A 24 -25.72 17.19 -10.61
C SER A 24 -25.40 17.89 -11.92
N GLY A 25 -24.49 17.32 -12.71
CA GLY A 25 -24.15 17.81 -14.04
C GLY A 25 -23.27 16.82 -14.78
N ASP A 26 -23.45 16.71 -16.10
CA ASP A 26 -22.70 15.80 -16.96
C ASP A 26 -21.88 16.60 -17.98
N ASN A 27 -20.73 16.09 -18.39
CA ASN A 27 -19.78 16.76 -19.29
C ASN A 27 -19.32 18.13 -18.76
N SER A 28 -19.20 18.26 -17.44
CA SER A 28 -18.86 19.53 -16.80
C SER A 28 -17.39 19.56 -16.41
N SER A 29 -16.75 20.72 -16.56
CA SER A 29 -15.54 21.03 -15.79
C SER A 29 -15.92 21.93 -14.61
N GLY A 30 -15.12 22.03 -13.54
CA GLY A 30 -15.37 23.11 -12.56
C GLY A 30 -14.90 22.88 -11.14
N LYS A 31 -15.36 23.76 -10.25
CA LYS A 31 -14.97 23.87 -8.84
C LYS A 31 -16.16 23.78 -7.88
N VAL A 32 -16.09 22.87 -6.91
CA VAL A 32 -17.04 22.78 -5.78
C VAL A 32 -16.27 23.11 -4.50
N GLU A 33 -16.56 24.23 -3.85
CA GLU A 33 -15.72 24.79 -2.78
C GLU A 33 -16.47 25.13 -1.49
N GLY A 34 -15.93 24.80 -0.33
CA GLY A 34 -16.40 25.35 0.95
C GLY A 34 -17.80 24.92 1.36
N ASN A 35 -18.36 23.86 0.75
CA ASN A 35 -19.72 23.40 1.04
C ASN A 35 -19.72 22.35 2.16
N SER A 36 -20.82 22.24 2.88
CA SER A 36 -21.10 21.19 3.85
C SER A 36 -22.36 20.42 3.46
N ASN A 37 -22.46 19.15 3.86
CA ASN A 37 -23.58 18.26 3.56
C ASN A 37 -23.92 18.24 2.06
N THR A 38 -22.88 18.05 1.24
CA THR A 38 -23.00 18.11 -0.22
C THR A 38 -23.18 16.73 -0.81
N LYS A 39 -24.19 16.60 -1.67
CA LYS A 39 -24.38 15.46 -2.56
C LYS A 39 -24.05 15.88 -3.98
N LEU A 40 -23.07 15.25 -4.61
CA LEU A 40 -22.64 15.56 -5.97
C LEU A 40 -22.69 14.30 -6.82
N TYR A 41 -23.39 14.37 -7.95
CA TYR A 41 -23.49 13.30 -8.94
C TYR A 41 -23.03 13.82 -10.28
N THR A 42 -22.09 13.14 -10.95
CA THR A 42 -21.65 13.59 -12.27
C THR A 42 -21.18 12.45 -13.15
N ASP A 43 -21.46 12.55 -14.45
CA ASP A 43 -20.89 11.71 -15.51
C ASP A 43 -19.99 12.54 -16.44
N LYS A 44 -18.86 11.97 -16.87
CA LYS A 44 -17.92 12.56 -17.85
C LYS A 44 -17.38 13.95 -17.51
N SER A 45 -16.90 14.15 -16.29
CA SER A 45 -16.52 15.50 -15.81
C SER A 45 -15.07 15.62 -15.35
N ILE A 46 -14.58 16.86 -15.26
CA ILE A 46 -13.27 17.20 -14.68
C ILE A 46 -13.48 18.17 -13.53
N LEU A 47 -13.31 17.71 -12.29
CA LEU A 47 -13.74 18.46 -11.11
C LEU A 47 -12.62 18.71 -10.11
N ASN A 48 -12.58 19.93 -9.59
CA ASN A 48 -11.81 20.30 -8.41
C ASN A 48 -12.76 20.52 -7.23
N ILE A 49 -12.57 19.77 -6.14
CA ILE A 49 -13.42 19.79 -4.96
C ILE A 49 -12.57 20.21 -3.77
N LEU A 50 -12.78 21.42 -3.26
CA LEU A 50 -11.91 22.02 -2.25
C LEU A 50 -12.66 22.36 -0.97
N GLU A 51 -12.09 22.04 0.18
CA GLU A 51 -12.58 22.54 1.48
C GLU A 51 -14.04 22.17 1.78
N ASN A 52 -14.51 21.02 1.29
CA ASN A 52 -15.87 20.57 1.57
C ASN A 52 -15.90 19.60 2.76
N SER A 53 -17.05 19.51 3.44
CA SER A 53 -17.25 18.62 4.58
C SER A 53 -18.55 17.84 4.47
N ASN A 54 -18.58 16.63 5.04
CA ASN A 54 -19.75 15.74 5.06
C ASN A 54 -20.31 15.52 3.63
N CYS A 55 -19.44 15.08 2.73
CA CYS A 55 -19.74 14.96 1.31
C CYS A 55 -20.14 13.53 0.94
N ASN A 56 -21.09 13.40 0.02
CA ASN A 56 -21.38 12.16 -0.69
C ASN A 56 -21.23 12.42 -2.18
N LEU A 57 -20.15 11.90 -2.76
CA LEU A 57 -19.72 12.19 -4.13
C LEU A 57 -19.81 10.91 -4.96
N ASN A 58 -20.46 10.98 -6.11
CA ASN A 58 -20.62 9.84 -7.01
C ASN A 58 -20.26 10.26 -8.44
N PHE A 59 -19.24 9.58 -8.97
CA PHE A 59 -18.57 9.94 -10.21
C PHE A 59 -18.55 8.78 -11.20
N VAL A 60 -18.84 9.07 -12.47
CA VAL A 60 -18.74 8.10 -13.57
C VAL A 60 -17.94 8.71 -14.71
N ASN A 61 -16.87 8.06 -15.17
CA ASN A 61 -15.94 8.55 -16.19
C ASN A 61 -15.35 9.93 -15.86
N VAL A 62 -14.89 10.14 -14.63
CA VAL A 62 -14.47 11.46 -14.12
C VAL A 62 -12.98 11.49 -13.82
N SER A 63 -12.35 12.64 -14.07
CA SER A 63 -11.08 13.01 -13.45
C SER A 63 -11.35 14.02 -12.33
N ALA A 64 -11.23 13.59 -11.08
CA ALA A 64 -11.54 14.43 -9.92
C ALA A 64 -10.32 14.64 -9.02
N LYS A 65 -10.20 15.85 -8.50
CA LYS A 65 -9.27 16.19 -7.44
C LYS A 65 -10.01 16.69 -6.22
N LEU A 66 -9.94 15.95 -5.12
CA LEU A 66 -10.38 16.39 -3.80
C LEU A 66 -9.20 16.98 -3.04
N THR A 67 -9.40 18.13 -2.40
CA THR A 67 -8.37 18.79 -1.59
C THR A 67 -8.98 19.38 -0.31
N ASN A 68 -8.28 19.24 0.83
CA ASN A 68 -8.68 19.82 2.11
C ASN A 68 -10.12 19.48 2.55
N SER A 69 -10.63 18.31 2.17
CA SER A 69 -12.02 17.91 2.44
C SER A 69 -12.10 16.89 3.58
N SER A 70 -13.23 16.83 4.28
CA SER A 70 -13.41 15.95 5.44
C SER A 70 -14.72 15.19 5.42
N ASN A 71 -14.75 14.02 6.07
CA ASN A 71 -15.94 13.18 6.19
C ASN A 71 -16.61 12.91 4.82
N SER A 72 -15.81 12.53 3.83
CA SER A 72 -16.28 12.31 2.46
C SER A 72 -16.51 10.83 2.19
N ASP A 73 -17.68 10.47 1.65
CA ASP A 73 -17.93 9.20 0.98
C ASP A 73 -17.87 9.42 -0.53
N VAL A 74 -16.89 8.81 -1.19
CA VAL A 74 -16.65 8.95 -2.63
C VAL A 74 -16.80 7.60 -3.29
N THR A 75 -17.66 7.54 -4.29
CA THR A 75 -17.77 6.42 -5.22
C THR A 75 -17.35 6.90 -6.59
N TRP A 76 -16.45 6.19 -7.26
CA TRP A 76 -16.08 6.51 -8.63
C TRP A 76 -15.94 5.27 -9.51
N LYS A 77 -16.32 5.41 -10.77
CA LYS A 77 -16.17 4.40 -11.81
C LYS A 77 -15.51 5.02 -13.02
N ASN A 78 -14.40 4.44 -13.48
CA ASN A 78 -13.56 4.95 -14.57
C ASN A 78 -13.00 6.36 -14.37
N GLY A 79 -11.79 6.59 -14.91
CA GLY A 79 -11.06 7.84 -14.76
C GLY A 79 -10.18 7.88 -13.50
N ASP A 80 -9.64 9.06 -13.24
CA ASP A 80 -8.60 9.27 -12.24
C ASP A 80 -9.14 9.99 -11.00
N LEU A 81 -8.67 9.55 -9.83
CA LEU A 81 -9.01 10.20 -8.56
C LEU A 81 -7.74 10.63 -7.81
N MET A 82 -7.62 11.92 -7.57
CA MET A 82 -6.60 12.49 -6.71
C MET A 82 -7.24 13.01 -5.42
N VAL A 83 -6.69 12.64 -4.26
CA VAL A 83 -7.18 13.08 -2.95
C VAL A 83 -6.01 13.56 -2.12
N ASP A 84 -6.01 14.86 -1.84
CA ASP A 84 -4.93 15.56 -1.16
C ASP A 84 -5.41 16.17 0.17
N ASN A 85 -4.68 15.93 1.25
CA ASN A 85 -4.92 16.54 2.57
C ASN A 85 -6.37 16.41 3.07
N CYS A 86 -6.99 15.26 2.84
CA CYS A 86 -8.34 14.97 3.29
C CYS A 86 -8.35 14.11 4.56
N SER A 87 -9.45 14.16 5.32
CA SER A 87 -9.60 13.40 6.56
C SER A 87 -10.91 12.61 6.64
N ASN A 88 -10.87 11.50 7.37
CA ASN A 88 -12.05 10.65 7.68
C ASN A 88 -12.86 10.29 6.42
N SER A 89 -12.17 9.90 5.35
CA SER A 89 -12.80 9.70 4.04
C SER A 89 -12.87 8.22 3.68
N GLN A 90 -14.00 7.82 3.11
CA GLN A 90 -14.22 6.50 2.55
C GLN A 90 -14.33 6.61 1.03
N LEU A 91 -13.47 5.88 0.32
CA LEU A 91 -13.33 5.93 -1.12
C LEU A 91 -13.56 4.53 -1.70
N ARG A 92 -14.43 4.41 -2.70
CA ARG A 92 -14.74 3.16 -3.39
C ARG A 92 -14.58 3.35 -4.90
N GLY A 93 -13.60 2.68 -5.49
CA GLY A 93 -13.25 2.81 -6.90
C GLY A 93 -13.49 1.53 -7.67
N ASP A 94 -14.04 1.66 -8.88
CA ASP A 94 -14.13 0.58 -9.86
C ASP A 94 -13.66 1.08 -11.24
N PRO A 95 -12.38 1.46 -11.39
CA PRO A 95 -11.87 1.91 -12.68
C PRO A 95 -11.35 0.74 -13.53
N ASP A 96 -11.63 0.81 -14.82
CA ASP A 96 -10.91 0.03 -15.84
C ASP A 96 -9.62 0.78 -16.21
N ASP A 97 -8.47 0.36 -15.66
CA ASP A 97 -7.14 0.99 -15.81
C ASP A 97 -7.03 2.44 -15.29
N GLY A 98 -7.66 2.74 -14.15
CA GLY A 98 -7.60 4.07 -13.54
C GLY A 98 -6.43 4.26 -12.59
N LYS A 99 -6.05 5.53 -12.39
CA LYS A 99 -5.03 5.93 -11.42
C LYS A 99 -5.65 6.61 -10.20
N CYS A 100 -5.15 6.22 -9.04
CA CYS A 100 -5.48 6.82 -7.75
C CYS A 100 -4.21 7.45 -7.16
N SER A 101 -4.31 8.67 -6.67
CA SER A 101 -3.24 9.29 -5.89
C SER A 101 -3.83 9.84 -4.59
N PHE A 102 -3.29 9.38 -3.47
CA PHE A 102 -3.69 9.76 -2.13
C PHE A 102 -2.50 10.36 -1.41
N ASN A 103 -2.50 11.67 -1.16
CA ASN A 103 -1.39 12.38 -0.54
C ASN A 103 -1.79 13.11 0.75
N SER A 104 -1.01 12.93 1.82
CA SER A 104 -1.17 13.63 3.10
C SER A 104 -2.56 13.47 3.75
N ASN A 105 -3.26 12.37 3.50
CA ASN A 105 -4.58 12.12 4.07
C ASN A 105 -4.49 11.49 5.48
N SER A 106 -5.57 11.60 6.26
CA SER A 106 -5.70 10.95 7.57
C SER A 106 -7.00 10.15 7.68
N ASN A 107 -6.95 8.99 8.33
CA ASN A 107 -8.10 8.10 8.52
C ASN A 107 -8.81 7.76 7.20
N LEU A 108 -8.04 7.31 6.22
CA LEU A 108 -8.50 7.00 4.88
C LEU A 108 -8.92 5.52 4.79
N LYS A 109 -10.11 5.25 4.26
CA LYS A 109 -10.53 3.90 3.88
C LYS A 109 -10.72 3.85 2.37
N PHE A 110 -9.97 2.99 1.69
CA PHE A 110 -10.05 2.81 0.25
C PHE A 110 -10.42 1.36 -0.10
N SER A 111 -11.33 1.17 -1.05
CA SER A 111 -11.63 -0.13 -1.65
C SER A 111 -11.67 -0.01 -3.17
N GLY A 112 -10.79 -0.73 -3.85
CA GLY A 112 -10.71 -0.81 -5.31
C GLY A 112 -11.31 -2.10 -5.87
N LYS A 113 -11.75 -2.04 -7.12
CA LYS A 113 -12.10 -3.16 -7.99
C LYS A 113 -11.46 -2.93 -9.38
N GLY A 114 -11.30 -3.99 -10.16
CA GLY A 114 -10.66 -3.93 -11.48
C GLY A 114 -9.13 -3.74 -11.44
N THR A 115 -8.47 -3.58 -12.57
CA THR A 115 -7.02 -3.29 -12.58
C THR A 115 -6.80 -1.82 -12.23
N ILE A 116 -6.14 -1.57 -11.10
CA ILE A 116 -5.96 -0.20 -10.57
C ILE A 116 -4.51 0.06 -10.14
N SER A 117 -4.03 1.27 -10.42
CA SER A 117 -2.72 1.75 -9.96
C SER A 117 -2.88 2.86 -8.93
N CYS A 118 -2.53 2.60 -7.67
CA CYS A 118 -2.64 3.58 -6.58
C CYS A 118 -1.27 4.02 -6.02
N GLU A 119 -1.10 5.32 -5.84
CA GLU A 119 -0.02 5.90 -5.05
C GLU A 119 -0.56 6.45 -3.72
N PHE A 120 -0.03 5.97 -2.60
CA PHE A 120 -0.26 6.45 -1.25
C PHE A 120 1.00 7.18 -0.77
N ARG A 121 0.93 8.49 -0.58
CA ARG A 121 2.04 9.30 -0.10
C ARG A 121 1.71 10.02 1.20
N ASN A 122 2.57 9.93 2.22
CA ASN A 122 2.47 10.68 3.47
C ASN A 122 1.12 10.56 4.20
N ASN A 123 0.36 9.49 3.98
CA ASN A 123 -0.93 9.30 4.63
C ASN A 123 -0.74 8.72 6.04
N SER A 124 -1.74 8.93 6.89
CA SER A 124 -1.82 8.36 8.23
C SER A 124 -3.11 7.56 8.43
N ASN A 125 -3.01 6.42 9.10
CA ASN A 125 -4.15 5.54 9.41
C ASN A 125 -4.97 5.19 8.16
N THR A 126 -4.32 4.60 7.17
CA THR A 126 -4.95 4.24 5.89
C THR A 126 -5.25 2.75 5.85
N ASP A 127 -6.46 2.38 5.46
CA ASP A 127 -6.87 1.01 5.18
C ASP A 127 -7.26 0.91 3.70
N ALA A 128 -6.48 0.18 2.91
CA ALA A 128 -6.66 0.02 1.48
C ALA A 128 -6.95 -1.44 1.14
N SER A 129 -8.08 -1.69 0.50
CA SER A 129 -8.43 -3.01 -0.06
C SER A 129 -8.32 -2.94 -1.58
N LEU A 130 -7.41 -3.70 -2.19
CA LEU A 130 -7.16 -3.67 -3.62
C LEU A 130 -7.36 -5.05 -4.27
N PRO A 131 -7.82 -5.12 -5.52
CA PRO A 131 -8.04 -6.36 -6.27
C PRO A 131 -6.71 -6.96 -6.79
N GLU A 132 -6.72 -8.13 -7.41
CA GLU A 132 -5.49 -8.70 -8.01
C GLU A 132 -4.99 -7.91 -9.23
N GLY A 133 -3.67 -7.89 -9.45
CA GLY A 133 -3.04 -7.41 -10.69
C GLY A 133 -2.76 -5.90 -10.77
N GLY A 134 -2.99 -5.15 -9.70
CA GLY A 134 -2.69 -3.71 -9.64
C GLY A 134 -1.23 -3.36 -9.32
N ILE A 135 -0.94 -2.05 -9.32
CA ILE A 135 0.33 -1.49 -8.83
C ILE A 135 0.02 -0.60 -7.63
N VAL A 136 0.74 -0.80 -6.53
CA VAL A 136 0.63 0.03 -5.34
C VAL A 136 1.97 0.64 -5.02
N LYS A 137 2.01 1.96 -4.89
CA LYS A 137 3.20 2.70 -4.46
C LYS A 137 2.91 3.40 -3.14
N ALA A 138 3.59 3.02 -2.07
CA ALA A 138 3.41 3.55 -0.72
C ALA A 138 4.68 4.28 -0.25
N ILE A 139 4.62 5.61 -0.10
CA ILE A 139 5.77 6.45 0.27
C ILE A 139 5.46 7.25 1.54
N GLY A 140 6.29 7.15 2.57
CA GLY A 140 6.21 8.04 3.74
C GLY A 140 4.94 7.88 4.59
N ASN A 141 4.20 6.77 4.46
CA ASN A 141 2.94 6.60 5.19
C ASN A 141 3.17 6.16 6.64
N SER A 142 2.15 6.32 7.49
CA SER A 142 2.11 5.80 8.86
C SER A 142 0.83 5.01 9.08
N ASN A 143 0.94 3.79 9.65
CA ASN A 143 -0.19 2.89 9.89
C ASN A 143 -0.99 2.60 8.61
N LEU A 144 -0.30 2.23 7.53
CA LEU A 144 -0.91 1.82 6.26
C LEU A 144 -1.20 0.32 6.29
N LYS A 145 -2.47 -0.05 6.08
CA LYS A 145 -2.93 -1.43 5.91
C LYS A 145 -3.31 -1.64 4.45
N ILE A 146 -2.78 -2.69 3.84
CA ILE A 146 -3.12 -3.10 2.47
C ILE A 146 -3.65 -4.52 2.52
N ASN A 147 -4.88 -4.72 2.04
CA ASN A 147 -5.53 -6.01 1.89
C ASN A 147 -5.76 -6.29 0.40
N GLY A 148 -5.37 -7.45 -0.14
CA GLY A 148 -5.59 -7.75 -1.56
C GLY A 148 -4.80 -8.95 -2.07
N GLY A 149 -5.15 -9.47 -3.25
CA GLY A 149 -4.40 -10.52 -3.95
C GLY A 149 -3.18 -9.97 -4.72
N SER A 150 -2.40 -10.81 -5.43
CA SER A 150 -1.14 -10.51 -6.14
C SER A 150 -1.00 -9.07 -6.68
N GLN A 151 -0.09 -8.26 -6.12
CA GLN A 151 0.10 -6.83 -6.43
C GLN A 151 1.57 -6.49 -6.58
N ASN A 152 1.90 -5.63 -7.54
CA ASN A 152 3.24 -5.03 -7.60
C ASN A 152 3.32 -3.91 -6.55
N LEU A 153 4.05 -4.16 -5.46
CA LEU A 153 4.11 -3.22 -4.33
C LEU A 153 5.47 -2.50 -4.26
N VAL A 154 5.48 -1.18 -4.33
CA VAL A 154 6.66 -0.35 -4.07
C VAL A 154 6.46 0.38 -2.75
N VAL A 155 7.31 0.16 -1.75
CA VAL A 155 7.24 0.78 -0.43
C VAL A 155 8.51 1.51 -0.06
N GLU A 156 8.37 2.77 0.33
CA GLU A 156 9.46 3.64 0.75
C GLU A 156 9.04 4.40 2.02
N ASP A 157 9.94 4.49 3.00
CA ASP A 157 9.80 5.38 4.18
C ASP A 157 8.49 5.23 4.97
N THR A 158 7.83 4.08 4.86
CA THR A 158 6.52 3.83 5.47
C THR A 158 6.69 3.12 6.80
N LYS A 159 6.14 3.69 7.88
CA LYS A 159 6.17 3.13 9.24
C LYS A 159 4.89 2.36 9.53
N ASN A 160 5.00 1.21 10.21
CA ASN A 160 3.88 0.35 10.59
C ASN A 160 3.02 -0.04 9.38
N LEU A 161 3.66 -0.59 8.35
CA LEU A 161 2.98 -1.18 7.22
C LEU A 161 2.44 -2.57 7.61
N HIS A 162 1.17 -2.83 7.35
CA HIS A 162 0.56 -4.16 7.46
C HIS A 162 0.04 -4.59 6.09
N ILE A 163 0.49 -5.74 5.61
CA ILE A 163 0.00 -6.33 4.35
C ILE A 163 -0.68 -7.66 4.67
N ARG A 164 -1.97 -7.78 4.38
CA ARG A 164 -2.72 -9.04 4.52
C ARG A 164 -3.03 -9.61 3.14
N SER A 165 -2.64 -10.87 2.95
CA SER A 165 -2.68 -11.60 1.68
C SER A 165 -3.64 -12.78 1.82
N THR A 166 -4.58 -12.95 0.88
CA THR A 166 -5.50 -14.09 0.84
C THR A 166 -5.44 -14.76 -0.55
N PRO A 167 -5.21 -16.09 -0.69
CA PRO A 167 -4.82 -17.08 0.31
C PRO A 167 -3.33 -17.48 0.18
N PHE A 168 -2.56 -17.11 1.21
CA PHE A 168 -1.39 -17.81 1.76
C PHE A 168 -0.20 -18.14 0.85
N LYS A 169 0.67 -17.13 0.65
CA LYS A 169 2.13 -17.21 0.87
C LYS A 169 2.74 -15.83 0.60
N ASN A 170 3.35 -15.22 1.62
CA ASN A 170 4.15 -14.02 1.42
C ASN A 170 5.60 -14.43 1.14
N ARG A 171 6.25 -13.80 0.15
CA ARG A 171 7.70 -13.92 -0.04
C ARG A 171 8.35 -12.58 0.20
N PHE A 172 9.33 -12.59 1.09
CA PHE A 172 10.24 -11.49 1.33
C PHE A 172 11.61 -11.85 0.75
N GLN A 173 12.14 -11.02 -0.14
CA GLN A 173 13.41 -11.21 -0.79
C GLN A 173 14.35 -10.05 -0.46
N VAL A 174 15.65 -10.32 -0.42
CA VAL A 174 16.67 -9.29 -0.27
C VAL A 174 17.58 -9.32 -1.48
N VAL A 175 17.74 -8.16 -2.12
CA VAL A 175 18.51 -7.97 -3.34
C VAL A 175 19.64 -6.97 -3.10
N GLN A 176 20.81 -7.21 -3.69
CA GLN A 176 21.92 -6.25 -3.62
C GLN A 176 21.71 -5.12 -4.62
N GLN A 177 21.92 -3.87 -4.19
CA GLN A 177 21.87 -2.71 -5.07
C GLN A 177 23.10 -2.66 -5.99
N GLY A 178 23.05 -3.44 -7.08
CA GLY A 178 24.09 -3.47 -8.11
C GLY A 178 23.70 -4.09 -9.45
N LYS A 179 22.48 -4.65 -9.60
CA LYS A 179 22.10 -5.42 -10.81
C LYS A 179 20.67 -5.15 -11.30
N TRP A 180 20.32 -3.88 -11.55
CA TRP A 180 18.98 -3.50 -12.03
C TRP A 180 18.65 -3.95 -13.47
N PHE A 181 19.63 -4.47 -14.23
CA PHE A 181 19.44 -5.01 -15.59
C PHE A 181 19.83 -6.49 -15.71
N SER A 182 19.28 -7.39 -14.90
CA SER A 182 19.51 -8.84 -15.08
C SER A 182 18.20 -9.63 -15.18
N TRP A 183 17.35 -9.23 -16.12
CA TRP A 183 16.28 -10.09 -16.64
C TRP A 183 16.81 -11.20 -17.59
N LEU A 184 18.14 -11.37 -17.66
CA LEU A 184 18.81 -12.47 -18.39
C LEU A 184 19.64 -13.32 -17.41
N PRO A 185 19.73 -14.64 -17.64
CA PRO A 185 20.51 -15.54 -16.79
C PRO A 185 22.01 -15.31 -17.05
N SER A 186 22.65 -14.52 -16.20
CA SER A 186 24.11 -14.35 -16.25
C SER A 186 24.80 -15.46 -15.45
N PHE A 187 25.56 -16.30 -16.16
CA PHE A 187 26.53 -17.21 -15.57
C PHE A 187 27.59 -16.44 -14.76
N GLY A 188 27.85 -16.90 -13.53
CA GLY A 188 29.21 -16.92 -12.99
C GLY A 188 29.82 -15.67 -12.35
N GLN A 189 29.07 -14.82 -11.64
CA GLN A 189 29.68 -13.84 -10.72
C GLN A 189 29.12 -13.96 -9.31
N GLN A 190 29.92 -14.55 -8.42
CA GLN A 190 29.71 -14.53 -6.97
C GLN A 190 29.88 -13.10 -6.45
N PRO A 191 28.89 -12.53 -5.74
CA PRO A 191 29.07 -11.25 -5.05
C PRO A 191 29.94 -11.47 -3.81
N SER A 192 31.02 -10.71 -3.68
CA SER A 192 31.84 -10.69 -2.46
C SER A 192 31.10 -9.92 -1.35
N CYS A 193 31.06 -10.51 -0.15
CA CYS A 193 30.58 -9.85 1.07
C CYS A 193 31.61 -8.89 1.67
N GLU A 194 32.76 -8.70 1.01
CA GLU A 194 33.85 -7.89 1.53
C GLU A 194 33.82 -6.46 0.94
N ASN A 195 33.61 -5.50 1.85
CA ASN A 195 34.16 -4.15 1.81
C ASN A 195 33.62 -3.07 0.87
N GLU A 196 32.51 -3.27 0.17
CA GLU A 196 31.78 -2.13 -0.40
C GLU A 196 30.42 -2.00 0.28
N ALA A 197 30.06 -0.77 0.65
CA ALA A 197 28.76 -0.38 1.19
C ALA A 197 27.63 -0.57 0.15
N ASN A 198 27.51 -1.79 -0.37
CA ASN A 198 26.46 -2.24 -1.25
C ASN A 198 25.19 -2.30 -0.42
N ASN A 199 24.40 -1.24 -0.53
CA ASN A 199 23.12 -1.15 0.16
C ASN A 199 22.25 -2.35 -0.22
N LEU A 200 21.90 -3.20 0.75
CA LEU A 200 20.86 -4.20 0.55
C LEU A 200 19.52 -3.50 0.36
N ARG A 201 18.76 -3.96 -0.63
CA ARG A 201 17.37 -3.57 -0.88
C ARG A 201 16.50 -4.74 -0.48
N TYR A 202 15.46 -4.45 0.26
CA TYR A 202 14.48 -5.44 0.66
C TYR A 202 13.36 -5.41 -0.37
N GLU A 203 12.76 -6.54 -0.66
CA GLU A 203 11.73 -6.71 -1.66
C GLU A 203 10.68 -7.62 -1.04
N LEU A 204 9.41 -7.28 -1.23
CA LEU A 204 8.33 -8.20 -0.90
C LEU A 204 7.78 -8.65 -2.24
N ASP A 205 8.21 -9.83 -2.65
CA ASP A 205 7.73 -10.47 -3.87
C ASP A 205 6.34 -11.05 -3.60
N TYR A 206 5.35 -10.19 -3.76
CA TYR A 206 3.96 -10.58 -3.67
C TYR A 206 3.44 -10.95 -5.05
N ALA A 207 3.66 -12.20 -5.46
CA ALA A 207 3.24 -12.75 -6.75
C ALA A 207 3.60 -11.87 -7.96
N LYS A 208 4.89 -11.49 -8.01
CA LYS A 208 5.64 -10.66 -8.97
C LYS A 208 5.91 -9.24 -8.43
N THR A 209 7.21 -8.98 -8.27
CA THR A 209 7.91 -7.69 -8.27
C THR A 209 7.34 -6.60 -7.35
N GLY A 210 7.80 -6.60 -6.09
CA GLY A 210 7.62 -5.48 -5.17
C GLY A 210 8.90 -5.17 -4.37
N LYS A 211 9.17 -3.89 -4.11
CA LYS A 211 10.39 -3.40 -3.42
C LYS A 211 10.07 -2.66 -2.13
N ILE A 212 10.80 -2.96 -1.05
CA ILE A 212 10.74 -2.35 0.28
C ILE A 212 12.04 -1.58 0.61
N ILE A 213 11.91 -0.35 1.10
CA ILE A 213 13.04 0.46 1.57
C ILE A 213 12.80 0.90 3.04
N ARG A 214 13.73 0.53 3.96
CA ARG A 214 13.83 0.88 5.42
C ARG A 214 13.35 -0.17 6.42
N SER A 215 12.82 0.16 7.62
CA SER A 215 13.23 -0.48 8.90
C SER A 215 12.24 -1.32 9.74
N LYS A 216 10.91 -1.31 9.54
CA LYS A 216 9.98 -2.22 10.25
C LYS A 216 8.74 -2.53 9.44
N TYR A 217 8.40 -3.81 9.31
CA TYR A 217 7.31 -4.27 8.43
C TYR A 217 6.47 -5.36 9.07
N LEU A 218 5.18 -5.42 8.71
CA LEU A 218 4.30 -6.53 9.05
C LEU A 218 3.76 -7.19 7.77
N ALA A 219 3.93 -8.50 7.64
CA ALA A 219 3.32 -9.31 6.57
C ALA A 219 2.45 -10.40 7.20
N GLY A 220 1.13 -10.23 7.12
CA GLY A 220 0.18 -10.95 7.95
C GLY A 220 0.43 -10.65 9.43
N ASP A 221 0.57 -11.70 10.23
CA ASP A 221 0.92 -11.58 11.64
C ASP A 221 2.42 -11.60 11.89
N PHE A 222 3.27 -11.78 10.87
CA PHE A 222 4.71 -11.67 11.06
C PHE A 222 5.16 -10.21 11.10
N SER A 223 6.01 -9.88 12.07
CA SER A 223 6.74 -8.63 12.13
C SER A 223 8.22 -8.83 11.83
N PHE A 224 8.77 -7.89 11.06
CA PHE A 224 10.17 -7.83 10.67
C PHE A 224 10.76 -6.55 11.20
N ASP A 225 11.77 -6.67 12.06
CA ASP A 225 12.61 -5.55 12.44
C ASP A 225 13.96 -5.73 11.74
N LEU A 226 14.35 -4.71 10.98
CA LEU A 226 15.70 -4.63 10.44
C LEU A 226 16.60 -4.10 11.53
N THR A 227 17.56 -4.92 11.92
CA THR A 227 18.48 -4.59 12.99
C THR A 227 19.53 -3.60 12.48
N HIS A 228 20.36 -3.09 13.40
CA HIS A 228 21.41 -2.13 13.08
C HIS A 228 22.46 -2.69 12.10
N SER A 229 22.57 -4.02 12.00
CA SER A 229 23.29 -4.78 10.97
C SER A 229 22.40 -4.86 9.71
N ARG A 230 22.83 -4.22 8.61
CA ARG A 230 22.09 -4.21 7.34
C ARG A 230 21.91 -5.60 6.70
N ASP A 231 22.49 -6.64 7.28
CA ASP A 231 22.50 -8.02 6.77
C ASP A 231 21.61 -8.97 7.60
N GLU A 232 20.90 -8.47 8.60
CA GLU A 232 20.06 -9.29 9.49
C GLU A 232 18.60 -8.83 9.50
N VAL A 233 17.70 -9.81 9.49
CA VAL A 233 16.26 -9.62 9.65
C VAL A 233 15.81 -10.36 10.89
N GLN A 234 15.21 -9.64 11.84
CA GLN A 234 14.56 -10.26 12.98
C GLN A 234 13.09 -10.51 12.68
N VAL A 235 12.65 -11.77 12.72
CA VAL A 235 11.26 -12.18 12.52
C VAL A 235 10.61 -12.52 13.85
N GLN A 236 9.40 -12.01 14.08
CA GLN A 236 8.57 -12.33 15.25
C GLN A 236 7.10 -12.44 14.81
N LEU A 237 6.23 -13.04 15.62
CA LEU A 237 4.79 -12.87 15.47
C LEU A 237 4.34 -11.60 16.20
N GLY A 238 3.37 -10.89 15.63
CA GLY A 238 2.79 -9.67 16.17
C GLY A 238 2.10 -9.91 17.52
N SER A 239 1.68 -8.82 18.17
CA SER A 239 1.26 -8.76 19.58
C SER A 239 0.03 -9.59 19.99
N GLY A 240 -0.52 -10.44 19.11
CA GLY A 240 -1.61 -11.39 19.41
C GLY A 240 -1.29 -12.86 19.09
N GLY A 241 -0.15 -13.16 18.47
CA GLY A 241 0.29 -14.53 18.20
C GLY A 241 1.01 -15.13 19.41
N ASN A 242 0.92 -16.45 19.58
CA ASN A 242 1.78 -17.14 20.54
C ASN A 242 3.19 -17.19 19.95
N LEU A 243 4.10 -16.38 20.48
CA LEU A 243 5.49 -16.27 20.02
C LEU A 243 6.24 -17.62 20.01
N ARG A 244 5.80 -18.60 20.81
CA ARG A 244 6.36 -19.97 20.84
C ARG A 244 6.01 -20.81 19.60
N ASP A 245 5.12 -20.31 18.76
CA ASP A 245 4.64 -21.02 17.57
C ASP A 245 5.38 -20.60 16.29
N VAL A 246 6.31 -19.62 16.37
CA VAL A 246 7.21 -19.32 15.25
C VAL A 246 8.20 -20.47 15.10
N ARG A 247 8.21 -21.10 13.93
CA ARG A 247 9.11 -22.21 13.62
C ARG A 247 9.79 -21.99 12.27
N ILE A 248 11.01 -22.50 12.17
CA ILE A 248 11.72 -22.61 10.90
C ILE A 248 11.35 -23.96 10.31
N ASP A 249 10.55 -23.96 9.24
CA ASP A 249 10.14 -25.20 8.56
C ASP A 249 11.23 -25.69 7.61
N LYS A 250 11.99 -24.78 6.99
CA LYS A 250 13.01 -25.13 6.00
C LYS A 250 14.08 -24.06 5.88
N VAL A 251 15.35 -24.46 5.77
CA VAL A 251 16.47 -23.62 5.31
C VAL A 251 17.05 -24.27 4.07
N SER A 252 17.12 -23.55 2.96
CA SER A 252 17.69 -24.03 1.69
C SER A 252 18.55 -22.97 1.05
N GLY A 253 19.86 -22.97 1.35
CA GLY A 253 20.87 -22.09 0.76
C GLY A 253 20.50 -20.61 0.87
N LYS A 254 19.73 -20.11 -0.11
CA LYS A 254 19.22 -18.75 -0.24
C LYS A 254 17.90 -18.46 0.47
N SER A 255 17.18 -19.46 0.98
CA SER A 255 15.82 -19.26 1.49
C SER A 255 15.60 -19.90 2.84
N VAL A 256 14.77 -19.27 3.66
CA VAL A 256 14.19 -19.84 4.87
C VAL A 256 12.67 -19.71 4.84
N ILE A 257 11.97 -20.78 5.19
CA ILE A 257 10.52 -20.76 5.41
C ILE A 257 10.28 -20.68 6.91
N VAL A 258 9.59 -19.63 7.33
CA VAL A 258 9.13 -19.40 8.69
C VAL A 258 7.63 -19.63 8.73
N THR A 259 7.17 -20.42 9.69
CA THR A 259 5.74 -20.64 9.91
C THR A 259 5.33 -20.23 11.31
N GLY A 260 4.04 -19.97 11.47
CA GLY A 260 3.45 -19.53 12.72
C GLY A 260 1.95 -19.69 12.70
N THR A 261 1.35 -19.60 13.89
CA THR A 261 -0.11 -19.60 14.06
C THR A 261 -0.55 -18.17 14.33
N GLY A 262 -1.41 -17.64 13.46
CA GLY A 262 -1.98 -16.31 13.62
C GLY A 262 -2.96 -16.21 14.79
N ALA A 263 -3.37 -14.99 15.14
CA ALA A 263 -4.32 -14.75 16.24
C ALA A 263 -5.70 -15.37 15.99
N ASP A 264 -6.05 -15.62 14.72
CA ASP A 264 -7.29 -16.28 14.28
C ASP A 264 -7.16 -17.81 14.19
N GLY A 265 -6.02 -18.38 14.61
CA GLY A 265 -5.76 -19.82 14.56
C GLY A 265 -5.36 -20.35 13.18
N SER A 266 -5.28 -19.49 12.15
CA SER A 266 -4.82 -19.90 10.83
C SER A 266 -3.31 -20.13 10.80
N ARG A 267 -2.86 -21.15 10.05
CA ARG A 267 -1.44 -21.34 9.76
C ARG A 267 -0.99 -20.25 8.79
N GLN A 268 0.10 -19.59 9.12
CA GLN A 268 0.76 -18.61 8.25
C GLN A 268 2.15 -19.11 7.88
N GLU A 269 2.51 -18.89 6.64
CA GLU A 269 3.82 -19.21 6.11
C GLU A 269 4.42 -18.00 5.42
N LEU A 270 5.71 -17.80 5.66
CA LEU A 270 6.52 -16.77 5.05
C LEU A 270 7.80 -17.39 4.52
N GLU A 271 8.10 -17.11 3.26
CA GLU A 271 9.40 -17.41 2.68
C GLU A 271 10.27 -16.15 2.72
N ILE A 272 11.42 -16.21 3.36
CA ILE A 272 12.47 -15.18 3.31
C ILE A 272 13.58 -15.68 2.39
N GLN A 273 14.04 -14.85 1.46
CA GLN A 273 15.12 -15.14 0.52
C GLN A 273 16.24 -14.12 0.67
N GLY A 274 17.45 -14.58 0.97
CA GLY A 274 18.66 -13.78 0.93
C GLY A 274 19.32 -13.78 -0.45
N PRO A 275 20.19 -12.80 -0.75
CA PRO A 275 20.91 -12.74 -2.02
C PRO A 275 21.88 -13.92 -2.22
N ASN A 276 22.47 -14.43 -1.13
CA ASN A 276 23.55 -15.43 -1.15
C ASN A 276 23.26 -16.66 -0.31
N THR A 277 23.49 -16.59 1.00
CA THR A 277 23.26 -17.71 1.92
C THR A 277 22.58 -17.16 3.15
N VAL A 278 21.60 -17.91 3.63
CA VAL A 278 20.80 -17.56 4.80
C VAL A 278 21.19 -18.48 5.94
N SER A 279 21.64 -17.90 7.06
CA SER A 279 21.75 -18.61 8.35
C SER A 279 20.71 -18.10 9.32
N VAL A 280 20.39 -18.94 10.30
CA VAL A 280 19.29 -18.69 11.21
C VAL A 280 19.71 -18.98 12.64
N LYS A 281 19.42 -18.04 13.53
CA LYS A 281 19.55 -18.21 14.97
C LYS A 281 18.19 -18.05 15.62
N ASP A 282 17.75 -19.10 16.32
CA ASP A 282 16.50 -19.14 17.08
C ASP A 282 16.83 -18.97 18.57
N ASP A 283 16.23 -17.97 19.22
CA ASP A 283 16.35 -17.73 20.66
C ASP A 283 15.09 -18.15 21.46
N GLY A 284 14.17 -18.88 20.81
CA GLY A 284 12.92 -19.38 21.36
C GLY A 284 11.77 -18.36 21.37
N ARG A 285 11.99 -17.15 20.86
CA ARG A 285 10.96 -16.10 20.70
C ARG A 285 11.04 -15.38 19.37
N THR A 286 12.23 -15.30 18.80
CA THR A 286 12.52 -14.58 17.56
C THR A 286 13.43 -15.42 16.68
N VAL A 287 13.26 -15.26 15.37
CA VAL A 287 14.11 -15.90 14.38
C VAL A 287 14.98 -14.81 13.77
N LEU A 288 16.27 -14.79 14.12
CA LEU A 288 17.25 -13.92 13.49
C LEU A 288 17.76 -14.59 12.22
N ILE A 289 17.64 -13.90 11.09
CA ILE A 289 18.00 -14.40 9.78
C ILE A 289 19.13 -13.54 9.24
N SER A 290 20.33 -14.10 9.17
CA SER A 290 21.49 -13.46 8.53
C SER A 290 21.46 -13.77 7.04
N LEU A 291 21.45 -12.73 6.20
CA LEU A 291 21.20 -12.81 4.75
C LEU A 291 22.49 -12.88 3.91
N CYS A 292 23.61 -12.69 4.58
CA CYS A 292 24.96 -12.81 4.07
C CYS A 292 25.72 -13.69 5.05
N ASP A 293 25.49 -15.01 5.01
CA ASP A 293 26.21 -15.91 5.90
C ASP A 293 27.72 -15.81 5.61
N GLN A 294 28.48 -15.37 6.61
CA GLN A 294 29.94 -15.50 6.63
C GLN A 294 30.26 -16.98 6.87
N ALA A 295 30.04 -17.82 5.87
CA ALA A 295 30.44 -19.21 5.96
C ALA A 295 31.97 -19.29 5.96
N GLY A 296 32.55 -19.40 7.16
CA GLY A 296 33.83 -20.05 7.41
C GLY A 296 35.02 -19.14 7.72
N LEU A 297 35.18 -18.78 8.99
CA LEU A 297 36.48 -18.83 9.67
C LEU A 297 36.37 -19.75 10.89
#